data_AF-I3CN65-F1
#
_entry.id   AF-I3CN65-F1
#
_cell.length_a   1.000
_cell.length_b   1.000
_cell.length_c   1.000
_cell.angle_alpha   90.00
_cell.angle_beta   90.00
_cell.angle_gamma   90.00
#
_symmetry.space_group_name_H-M   'P 1'
#
loop_
_entity.id
_entity.type
_entity.pdbx_description
1 polymer ?
#
loop_
_entity_poly.entity_id
_entity_poly.type
_entity_poly.pdbx_seq_one_letter_code
_entity_poly.pdbx_strand_id
1 'polypeptide(L)' 'MEWNEKNKYRPFCSERCKQIDLGAWAEEKYTIPAVNLPLEDEGDKPVQ' A
#
# COMPACT_ATOMS: atom_id res chain seq x y z
N MET A 1 -5.26 17.41 14.80
CA MET A 1 -5.26 15.98 15.18
C MET A 1 -3.94 15.71 15.89
N GLU A 2 -3.96 15.26 17.15
CA GLU A 2 -2.71 14.90 17.83
C GLU A 2 -2.31 13.44 17.51
N TRP A 3 -1.01 13.23 17.33
CA TRP A 3 -0.43 11.91 17.07
C TRP A 3 -0.09 11.22 18.39
N ASN A 4 -1.05 10.51 18.95
CA ASN A 4 -0.89 9.71 20.17
C ASN A 4 -1.63 8.37 20.06
N GLU A 5 -1.37 7.44 20.98
CA GLU A 5 -1.96 6.09 20.94
C GLU A 5 -3.48 6.07 21.16
N LYS A 6 -4.03 7.09 21.83
CA LYS A 6 -5.49 7.20 22.10
C LYS A 6 -6.28 7.59 20.86
N ASN A 7 -5.62 8.13 19.83
CA ASN A 7 -6.29 8.56 18.61
C ASN A 7 -6.64 7.34 17.75
N LYS A 8 -7.91 6.90 17.84
CA LYS A 8 -8.47 5.77 17.09
C LYS A 8 -8.43 5.91 15.57
N TYR A 9 -8.21 7.12 15.06
CA TYR A 9 -8.18 7.36 13.61
C TYR A 9 -6.78 7.21 13.02
N ARG A 10 -5.72 7.11 13.85
CA ARG A 10 -4.37 6.85 13.33
C ARG A 10 -4.36 5.58 12.47
N PRO A 11 -3.69 5.59 11.31
CA PRO A 11 -2.76 6.61 10.81
C PRO A 11 -3.40 7.86 10.18
N PHE A 12 -4.72 7.93 10.08
CA PHE A 12 -5.47 8.99 9.42
C PHE A 12 -5.88 10.16 10.33
N CYS A 13 -6.28 11.24 9.67
CA CYS A 13 -6.79 12.45 10.30
C CYS A 13 -8.26 12.34 10.75
N SER A 14 -9.00 11.31 10.34
CA SER A 14 -10.44 11.13 10.61
C SER A 14 -10.93 9.87 9.88
N GLU A 15 -12.16 9.46 10.16
CA GLU A 15 -12.85 8.44 9.36
C GLU A 15 -12.96 8.87 7.88
N ARG A 16 -13.21 10.16 7.60
CA ARG A 16 -13.27 10.66 6.22
C ARG A 16 -11.94 10.47 5.49
N CYS A 17 -10.82 10.82 6.13
CA CYS A 17 -9.48 10.62 5.57
C CYS A 17 -9.22 9.14 5.22
N LYS A 18 -9.62 8.21 6.11
CA LYS A 18 -9.52 6.76 5.89
C LYS A 18 -10.34 6.28 4.68
N GLN A 19 -11.58 6.74 4.55
CA GLN A 19 -12.45 6.34 3.43
C GLN A 19 -11.96 6.86 2.08
N ILE A 20 -11.39 8.07 2.04
CA ILE A 20 -10.79 8.62 0.82
C ILE A 20 -9.60 7.78 0.37
N ASP A 21 -8.70 7.43 1.28
CA ASP A 21 -7.53 6.59 0.98
C ASP A 21 -7.97 5.23 0.43
N LEU A 22 -8.94 4.58 1.10
CA LEU A 22 -9.51 3.31 0.65
C LEU A 22 -10.14 3.43 -0.75
N GLY A 23 -10.86 4.52 -1.02
CA GLY A 23 -11.42 4.79 -2.35
C GLY A 23 -10.33 4.96 -3.42
N ALA A 24 -9.24 5.66 -3.11
CA ALA A 24 -8.13 5.83 -4.05
C ALA A 24 -7.42 4.50 -4.37
N TRP A 25 -7.31 3.60 -3.39
CA TRP A 25 -6.84 2.23 -3.63
C TRP A 25 -7.80 1.44 -4.52
N ALA A 26 -9.11 1.48 -4.23
CA ALA A 26 -10.13 0.76 -5.00
C ALA A 26 -10.24 1.26 -6.45
N GLU A 27 -9.96 2.54 -6.67
CA GLU A 27 -9.95 3.18 -7.99
C GLU A 27 -8.58 3.07 -8.70
N GLU A 28 -7.63 2.30 -8.16
CA GLU A 28 -6.29 2.09 -8.73
C GLU A 28 -5.50 3.39 -8.95
N LYS A 29 -5.79 4.45 -8.18
CA LYS A 29 -5.07 5.73 -8.25
C LYS A 29 -3.65 5.62 -7.70
N TYR A 30 -3.40 4.65 -6.83
CA TYR A 30 -2.07 4.31 -6.35
C TYR A 30 -1.56 3.11 -7.14
N THR A 31 -0.48 3.33 -7.89
CA THR A 31 0.19 2.29 -8.67
C THR A 31 1.69 2.40 -8.47
N ILE A 32 2.36 1.24 -8.47
CA ILE A 32 3.81 1.17 -8.48
C ILE A 32 4.20 0.90 -9.93
N PRO A 33 4.93 1.81 -10.59
CA PRO A 33 5.32 1.60 -11.98
C PRO A 33 6.19 0.34 -12.10
N ALA A 34 5.90 -0.48 -13.10
CA ALA A 34 6.76 -1.60 -13.44
C ALA A 34 8.11 -1.06 -13.92
N VAL A 35 9.17 -1.41 -13.19
CA VAL A 35 10.54 -1.26 -13.69
C VAL A 35 10.81 -2.48 -14.56
N ASN A 36 11.11 -2.26 -15.85
CA ASN A 36 11.63 -3.30 -16.73
C ASN A 36 13.07 -3.64 -16.32
N LEU A 37 13.20 -4.32 -15.18
CA LEU A 37 14.42 -5.03 -14.84
C LEU A 37 14.43 -6.32 -15.66
N PRO A 38 15.58 -6.75 -16.21
CA PRO A 38 15.72 -8.12 -16.67
C PRO A 38 15.23 -9.04 -15.56
N LEU A 39 14.27 -9.91 -15.89
CA LEU A 39 13.79 -10.91 -14.94
C LEU A 39 14.98 -11.83 -14.62
N GLU A 40 15.62 -11.64 -13.46
CA GLU A 40 16.40 -12.71 -12.86
C GLU A 40 15.39 -13.74 -12.33
N ASP A 41 15.03 -14.68 -13.19
CA ASP A 41 14.26 -15.87 -12.87
C ASP A 41 15.10 -16.81 -11.98
N GLU A 42 15.19 -16.48 -10.70
CA GLU A 42 15.76 -17.33 -9.65
C GLU A 42 14.68 -17.65 -8.61
N GLY A 43 13.55 -18.22 -9.07
CA GLY A 43 12.36 -18.39 -8.23
C GLY A 43 11.68 -19.77 -8.20
N ASP A 44 11.94 -20.67 -9.15
CA ASP A 44 11.36 -22.03 -9.12
C ASP A 44 12.20 -23.04 -9.93
N LYS A 45 13.47 -23.22 -9.55
CA LYS A 45 14.23 -24.41 -9.98
C LYS A 45 14.08 -25.48 -8.90
N PRO A 46 13.57 -26.69 -9.22
CA PRO A 46 13.54 -27.77 -8.24
C PRO A 46 14.97 -28.07 -7.81
N VAL A 47 15.21 -28.07 -6.49
CA VAL A 47 16.48 -28.50 -5.91
C VAL A 47 16.69 -29.96 -6.30
N GLN A 48 17.70 -30.23 -7.14
CA GLN A 48 18.22 -31.58 -7.35
C GLN A 48 19.11 -31.98 -6.18
#